data_AF-A0AAE9Y4Q5-F1
#
_entry.id   AF-A0AAE9Y4Q5-F1
#
_cell.length_a   1.000
_cell.length_b   1.000
_cell.length_c   1.000
_cell.angle_alpha   90.00
_cell.angle_beta   90.00
_cell.angle_gamma   90.00
#
_symmetry.space_group_name_H-M   'P 1'
#
loop_
_entity.id
_entity.type
_entity.pdbx_description
1 polymer ?
#
loop_
_entity_poly.entity_id
_entity_poly.type
_entity_poly.pdbx_seq_one_letter_code
_entity_poly.pdbx_strand_id
1 'polypeptide(L)'
;MLLGSAEEVSAGDLAGVVALTVLACVPLALTLWAFLDAARRPRWVWALSRHAQVPWMAAVAAGVLLTVLGLGISLWYLLRVRPDLAAVESGRLEGRDRRRGGD
;
A
#
# COMPACT_ATOMS: atom_id res chain seq x y z
N MET A 1 -37.68 -16.62 26.51
CA MET A 1 -36.97 -16.14 25.30
C MET A 1 -35.73 -15.36 25.76
N LEU A 2 -34.73 -16.07 26.30
CA LEU A 2 -33.39 -15.56 26.71
C LEU A 2 -32.54 -16.79 27.10
N LEU A 3 -32.34 -17.68 26.14
CA LEU A 3 -31.38 -18.78 26.20
C LEU A 3 -30.98 -19.03 24.73
N GLY A 4 -30.24 -18.06 24.19
CA GLY A 4 -29.45 -18.30 22.99
C GLY A 4 -28.34 -19.27 23.40
N SER A 5 -28.50 -20.51 22.98
CA SER A 5 -27.52 -21.59 22.87
C SER A 5 -26.16 -21.37 23.55
N ALA A 6 -25.88 -22.19 24.57
CA ALA A 6 -24.51 -22.61 24.86
C ALA A 6 -24.02 -23.44 23.66
N GLU A 7 -23.51 -22.76 22.63
CA GLU A 7 -22.92 -23.40 21.46
C GLU A 7 -21.53 -23.91 21.88
N GLU A 8 -21.31 -25.23 21.84
CA GLU A 8 -19.97 -25.77 22.01
C GLU A 8 -19.12 -25.23 20.86
N VAL A 9 -18.19 -24.32 21.17
CA VAL A 9 -17.30 -23.72 20.18
C VAL A 9 -16.44 -24.83 19.57
N SER A 10 -16.72 -25.20 18.32
CA SER A 10 -16.02 -26.27 17.63
C SER A 10 -14.62 -25.81 17.23
N ALA A 11 -13.68 -26.75 17.14
CA ALA A 11 -12.35 -26.47 16.57
C ALA A 11 -12.46 -25.88 15.14
N GLY A 12 -13.51 -26.25 14.40
CA GLY A 12 -13.80 -25.67 13.07
C GLY A 12 -14.14 -24.19 13.13
N ASP A 13 -14.90 -23.74 14.15
CA ASP A 13 -15.28 -22.34 14.31
C ASP A 13 -14.08 -21.49 14.69
N LEU A 14 -13.24 -21.98 15.61
CA LEU A 14 -11.99 -21.32 15.97
C LEU A 14 -11.06 -21.18 14.76
N ALA A 15 -10.89 -22.24 13.97
CA ALA A 15 -10.09 -22.21 12.75
C ALA A 15 -10.65 -21.20 11.73
N GLY A 16 -11.97 -21.15 11.57
CA GLY A 16 -12.64 -20.19 10.69
C GLY A 16 -12.43 -18.73 11.12
N VAL A 17 -12.61 -18.43 12.42
CA VAL A 17 -12.41 -17.08 12.98
C VAL A 17 -10.94 -16.66 12.84
N VAL A 18 -10.00 -17.56 13.13
CA VAL A 18 -8.56 -17.29 12.96
C VAL A 18 -8.25 -17.00 11.49
N ALA A 19 -8.72 -17.83 10.57
CA ALA A 19 -8.47 -17.64 9.14
C ALA A 19 -9.05 -16.31 8.62
N LEU A 20 -10.29 -15.98 9.02
CA LEU A 20 -10.92 -14.72 8.65
C LEU A 20 -10.18 -13.51 9.25
N THR A 21 -9.71 -13.62 10.49
CA THR A 21 -8.95 -12.57 11.16
C THR A 21 -7.60 -12.35 10.48
N VAL A 22 -6.88 -13.42 10.14
CA VAL A 22 -5.63 -13.34 9.36
C VAL A 22 -5.89 -12.66 8.02
N LEU A 23 -6.96 -13.02 7.32
CA LEU A 23 -7.33 -12.41 6.05
C LEU A 23 -7.67 -10.91 6.22
N ALA A 24 -8.38 -10.54 7.29
CA ALA A 24 -8.69 -9.16 7.63
C ALA A 24 -7.45 -8.33 8.02
N CYS A 25 -6.38 -8.97 8.51
CA CYS A 25 -5.11 -8.30 8.80
C CYS A 25 -4.30 -7.97 7.54
N VAL A 26 -4.50 -8.67 6.42
CA VAL A 26 -3.78 -8.42 5.15
C VAL A 26 -3.85 -6.97 4.66
N PRO A 27 -5.04 -6.32 4.53
CA PRO A 27 -5.12 -4.93 4.09
C PRO A 27 -4.40 -3.97 5.04
N LEU A 28 -4.42 -4.22 6.35
CA LEU A 28 -3.71 -3.41 7.34
C LEU A 28 -2.19 -3.52 7.17
N ALA A 29 -1.68 -4.76 7.03
CA ALA A 29 -0.26 -5.01 6.81
C ALA A 29 0.24 -4.37 5.51
N LEU A 30 -0.53 -4.47 4.42
CA LEU A 30 -0.20 -3.84 3.13
C LEU A 30 -0.19 -2.32 3.21
N THR A 31 -1.16 -1.73 3.90
CA THR A 31 -1.24 -0.28 4.06
C THR A 31 -0.08 0.25 4.88
N LEU A 32 0.27 -0.43 5.98
CA LEU A 32 1.43 -0.08 6.80
C LEU A 32 2.73 -0.21 6.00
N TRP A 33 2.88 -1.28 5.22
CA TRP A 33 4.05 -1.48 4.38
C TRP A 33 4.19 -0.37 3.33
N ALA A 34 3.11 -0.04 2.61
CA ALA A 34 3.10 1.03 1.61
C ALA A 34 3.44 2.40 2.23
N PHE A 35 2.90 2.69 3.42
CA PHE A 35 3.20 3.93 4.13
C PHE A 35 4.67 4.03 4.53
N LEU A 36 5.22 2.94 5.07
CA LEU A 36 6.63 2.88 5.46
C LEU A 36 7.59 2.94 4.26
N ASP A 37 7.26 2.28 3.14
CA ASP A 37 8.04 2.40 1.89
C ASP A 37 8.05 3.87 1.43
N ALA A 38 6.89 4.52 1.43
CA ALA A 38 6.78 5.92 1.04
C ALA A 38 7.56 6.88 1.96
N ALA A 39 7.56 6.61 3.27
CA ALA A 39 8.28 7.41 4.26
C ALA A 39 9.80 7.20 4.22
N ARG A 40 10.26 5.98 3.93
CA ARG A 40 11.70 5.63 3.90
C ARG A 40 12.41 6.14 2.65
N ARG A 41 11.70 6.36 1.55
CA ARG A 41 12.30 6.85 0.30
C ARG A 41 12.78 8.31 0.43
N PRO A 42 14.02 8.63 0.03
CA PRO A 42 14.57 9.97 0.19
C PRO A 42 13.85 10.99 -0.71
N ARG A 43 13.74 12.24 -0.23
CA ARG A 43 12.96 13.31 -0.87
C ARG A 43 13.36 13.63 -2.31
N TRP A 44 14.64 13.44 -2.66
CA TRP A 44 15.14 13.70 -4.02
C TRP A 44 14.53 12.74 -5.06
N VAL A 45 14.24 11.49 -4.68
CA VAL A 45 13.61 10.50 -5.58
C VAL A 45 12.20 10.96 -5.95
N TRP A 46 11.45 11.44 -4.96
CA TRP A 46 10.13 12.00 -5.18
C TRP A 46 10.17 13.28 -6.01
N ALA A 47 11.10 14.19 -5.72
CA ALA A 47 11.25 15.45 -6.45
C ALA A 47 11.62 15.27 -7.93
N LEU A 48 12.34 14.19 -8.26
CA LEU A 48 12.70 13.83 -9.63
C LEU A 48 11.64 12.94 -10.31
N SER A 49 10.65 12.45 -9.57
CA SER A 49 9.52 11.70 -10.09
C SER A 49 8.34 12.64 -10.45
N ARG A 50 7.30 12.11 -11.11
CA ARG A 50 6.04 12.84 -11.33
C ARG A 50 5.10 12.82 -10.13
N HIS A 51 5.55 12.29 -8.99
CA HIS A 51 4.73 12.02 -7.83
C HIS A 51 5.22 12.81 -6.61
N ALA A 52 4.28 13.37 -5.85
CA ALA A 52 4.59 14.05 -4.59
C ALA A 52 4.44 13.09 -3.40
N GLN A 53 5.44 13.08 -2.51
CA GLN A 53 5.49 12.17 -1.36
C GLN A 53 4.32 12.34 -0.40
N VAL A 54 4.06 13.59 0.02
CA VAL A 54 3.04 13.93 1.03
C VAL A 54 1.63 13.47 0.62
N PRO A 55 1.11 13.75 -0.59
CA PRO A 55 -0.23 13.28 -0.96
C PRO A 55 -0.31 11.75 -1.08
N TRP A 56 0.76 11.05 -1.50
CA TRP A 56 0.77 9.59 -1.50
C TRP A 56 0.75 9.01 -0.08
N MET A 57 1.53 9.58 0.85
CA MET A 57 1.49 9.18 2.26
C MET A 57 0.12 9.44 2.87
N ALA A 58 -0.50 10.59 2.58
CA ALA A 58 -1.84 10.93 3.07
C ALA A 58 -2.92 9.99 2.49
N ALA A 59 -2.84 9.67 1.20
CA ALA A 59 -3.77 8.74 0.55
C ALA A 59 -3.66 7.32 1.13
N VAL A 60 -2.45 6.82 1.36
CA VAL A 60 -2.22 5.51 1.99
C VAL A 60 -2.70 5.52 3.45
N ALA A 61 -2.42 6.57 4.22
CA ALA A 61 -2.90 6.71 5.59
C ALA A 61 -4.43 6.76 5.69
N ALA A 62 -5.10 7.53 4.80
CA ALA A 62 -6.55 7.58 4.72
C ALA A 62 -7.16 6.23 4.33
N GLY A 63 -6.45 5.44 3.54
CA GLY A 63 -6.83 4.08 3.14
C GLY A 63 -7.05 3.12 4.31
N VAL A 64 -6.36 3.30 5.43
CA VAL A 64 -6.52 2.44 6.63
C VAL A 64 -7.97 2.40 7.12
N LEU A 65 -8.68 3.53 7.03
CA LEU A 65 -10.06 3.66 7.53
C LEU A 65 -11.10 2.99 6.63
N LEU A 66 -10.74 2.73 5.37
CA LEU A 66 -11.62 2.23 4.33
C LEU A 66 -10.98 0.98 3.75
N THR A 67 -11.06 -0.16 4.45
CA THR A 67 -10.32 -1.41 4.15
C THR A 67 -10.23 -1.77 2.66
N VAL A 68 -11.33 -1.68 1.91
CA VAL A 68 -11.34 -1.94 0.46
C VAL A 68 -10.62 -0.84 -0.34
N LEU A 69 -10.88 0.43 -0.02
CA LEU A 69 -10.24 1.56 -0.68
C LEU A 69 -8.74 1.63 -0.38
N GLY A 70 -8.34 1.39 0.87
CA GLY A 70 -6.95 1.31 1.30
C GLY A 70 -6.20 0.18 0.64
N LEU A 71 -6.83 -0.98 0.45
CA LEU A 71 -6.26 -2.06 -0.33
C LEU A 71 -6.00 -1.62 -1.78
N GLY A 72 -6.99 -0.97 -2.42
CA GLY A 72 -6.85 -0.45 -3.79
C GLY A 72 -5.72 0.59 -3.92
N ILE A 73 -5.68 1.58 -3.02
CA ILE A 73 -4.65 2.62 -3.01
C ILE A 73 -3.27 2.02 -2.74
N SER A 74 -3.16 1.10 -1.79
CA SER A 74 -1.88 0.44 -1.45
C SER A 74 -1.39 -0.44 -2.60
N LEU A 75 -2.28 -1.19 -3.24
CA LEU A 75 -1.92 -2.02 -4.40
C LEU A 75 -1.48 -1.15 -5.58
N TRP A 76 -2.18 -0.06 -5.84
CA TRP A 76 -1.79 0.91 -6.87
C TRP A 76 -0.41 1.53 -6.57
N TYR A 77 -0.18 1.95 -5.32
CA TYR A 77 1.11 2.47 -4.90
C TYR A 77 2.24 1.46 -5.16
N LEU A 78 2.06 0.21 -4.74
CA LEU A 78 3.07 -0.85 -4.86
C LEU A 78 3.34 -1.27 -6.31
N LEU A 79 2.30 -1.29 -7.15
CA LEU A 79 2.42 -1.77 -8.54
C LEU A 79 2.82 -0.69 -9.53
N ARG A 80 2.51 0.59 -9.27
CA ARG A 80 2.79 1.69 -10.21
C ARG A 80 3.80 2.68 -9.67
N VAL A 81 3.55 3.23 -8.47
CA VAL A 81 4.38 4.32 -7.94
C VAL A 81 5.74 3.79 -7.50
N ARG A 82 5.78 2.64 -6.81
CA ARG A 82 7.03 2.03 -6.34
C ARG A 82 8.04 1.73 -7.45
N PRO A 83 7.68 1.08 -8.58
CA PRO A 83 8.64 0.84 -9.67
C PRO A 83 9.12 2.14 -10.33
N ASP A 84 8.25 3.16 -10.47
CA ASP A 84 8.64 4.46 -11.02
C ASP A 84 9.68 5.15 -10.12
N LEU A 85 9.46 5.14 -8.80
CA LEU A 85 10.42 5.67 -7.83
C LEU A 85 11.74 4.88 -7.85
N ALA A 86 11.69 3.55 -7.99
CA ALA A 86 12.89 2.73 -8.12
C ALA A 86 13.67 3.02 -9.43
N ALA A 87 12.97 3.34 -10.53
CA ALA A 87 13.61 3.73 -11.78
C ALA A 87 14.38 5.06 -11.62
N VAL A 88 13.76 6.06 -10.99
CA VAL A 88 14.40 7.34 -10.68
C VAL A 88 15.60 7.15 -9.74
N GLU A 89 15.45 6.30 -8.73
CA GLU A 89 16.53 5.97 -7.79
C GLU A 89 17.73 5.32 -8.49
N SER A 90 17.49 4.51 -9.52
CA SER A 90 18.52 3.91 -10.38
C SER A 90 19.09 4.87 -11.44
N GLY A 91 18.73 6.15 -11.42
CA GLY A 91 19.21 7.17 -12.37
C GLY A 91 18.52 7.17 -13.74
N ARG A 92 17.49 6.34 -13.95
CA ARG A 92 16.65 6.37 -15.15
C ARG A 92 15.62 7.48 -15.03
N LEU A 93 16.03 8.70 -15.39
CA LEU A 93 15.13 9.85 -15.48
C LEU A 93 14.36 9.77 -16.79
N GLU A 94 13.12 9.30 -16.73
CA GLU A 94 12.24 9.28 -17.88
C GLU A 94 12.03 10.72 -18.40
N GLY A 95 12.66 11.07 -19.53
CA GLY A 95 12.26 12.24 -20.33
C GLY A 95 13.26 13.38 -20.52
N ARG A 96 14.54 13.30 -20.12
CA ARG A 96 15.51 14.38 -20.43
C ARG A 96 16.47 14.11 -21.60
N ASP A 97 16.53 12.89 -22.12
CA ASP A 97 17.55 12.51 -23.12
C ASP A 97 17.16 12.74 -24.59
N ARG A 98 15.91 13.12 -24.88
CA ARG A 98 15.43 13.34 -26.26
C ARG A 98 15.69 14.75 -26.84
N ARG A 99 16.31 15.68 -26.10
CA ARG A 99 16.55 17.07 -26.54
C ARG A 99 18.04 17.47 -26.57
N ARG A 100 18.94 16.55 -26.89
CA ARG A 100 20.40 16.81 -26.98
C ARG A 100 21.08 16.19 -28.20
N GLY A 101 20.35 16.01 -29.31
CA GLY A 101 20.87 15.40 -30.53
C GLY A 101 20.37 16.08 -31.80
N GLY A 102 20.49 17.40 -31.89
CA GLY A 102 20.07 18.17 -33.05
C GLY A 102 20.71 19.56 -33.07
N ASP A 103 22.03 19.59 -33.02
CA ASP A 103 22.85 20.72 -33.50
C ASP A 103 23.74 20.19 -34.63
#